data_AF-A0A6L5G3C9-F1
#
_entry.id   AF-A0A6L5G3C9-F1
#
_cell.length_a   1.000
_cell.length_b   1.000
_cell.length_c   1.000
_cell.angle_alpha   90.00
_cell.angle_beta   90.00
_cell.angle_gamma   90.00
#
_symmetry.space_group_name_H-M   'P 1'
#
loop_
_entity.id
_entity.type
_entity.pdbx_description
1 polymer ?
#
loop_
_entity_poly.entity_id
_entity_poly.type
_entity_poly.pdbx_seq_one_letter_code
_entity_poly.pdbx_strand_id
1 'polypeptide(L)'
;MSTTETTARKGAVAALWTAGALFAALAVAKIALYGDFTSASGDGCRSERNPDWTAACEQFGPISWYGPYWLAVLAYAVFAALFAAAAVKASRDRPAARFAMAATILAIVLAVLPAVFDLGWRFAVATANEADTWVAEYVRDAEPFWYGPVETAALTLAAVAAILGTEWLRRITRLP
;
A
#
# COMPACT_ATOMS: atom_id res chain seq x y z
N MET A 1 7.12 35.09 -10.51
CA MET A 1 6.29 33.87 -10.62
C MET A 1 4.91 34.31 -11.08
N SER A 2 4.37 33.73 -12.15
CA SER A 2 3.02 34.09 -12.62
C SER A 2 1.94 33.52 -11.69
N THR A 3 0.75 34.11 -11.66
CA THR A 3 -0.41 33.58 -10.93
C THR A 3 -0.72 32.12 -11.29
N THR A 4 -0.54 31.76 -12.56
CA THR A 4 -0.71 30.39 -13.06
C THR A 4 0.32 29.42 -12.47
N GLU A 5 1.59 29.82 -12.39
CA GLU A 5 2.65 29.01 -11.77
C GLU A 5 2.39 28.80 -10.27
N THR A 6 1.92 29.84 -9.56
CA THR A 6 1.59 29.75 -8.13
C THR A 6 0.42 28.80 -7.89
N THR A 7 -0.64 28.88 -8.70
CA THR A 7 -1.80 27.98 -8.60
C THR A 7 -1.43 26.54 -8.92
N ALA A 8 -0.65 26.32 -9.99
CA ALA A 8 -0.17 24.98 -10.35
C ALA A 8 0.70 24.37 -9.23
N ARG A 9 1.53 25.18 -8.56
CA ARG A 9 2.33 24.72 -7.42
C ARG A 9 1.47 24.33 -6.22
N LYS A 10 0.47 25.14 -5.87
CA LYS A 10 -0.47 24.79 -4.79
C LYS A 10 -1.21 23.49 -5.10
N GLY A 11 -1.64 23.30 -6.35
CA GLY A 11 -2.23 22.05 -6.83
C GLY A 11 -1.27 20.86 -6.66
N ALA A 12 -0.01 21.03 -7.04
CA ALA A 12 1.01 19.99 -6.89
C ALA A 12 1.26 19.61 -5.42
N VAL A 13 1.36 20.60 -4.54
CA VAL A 13 1.51 20.38 -3.09
C VAL A 13 0.30 19.64 -2.53
N ALA A 14 -0.91 20.05 -2.89
CA ALA A 14 -2.14 19.38 -2.46
C ALA A 14 -2.18 17.91 -2.91
N ALA A 15 -1.88 17.65 -4.19
CA ALA A 15 -1.86 16.29 -4.73
C ALA A 15 -0.83 15.38 -4.03
N LEU A 16 0.37 15.90 -3.71
CA LEU A 16 1.38 15.16 -2.95
C LEU A 16 0.95 14.89 -1.51
N TRP A 17 0.28 15.84 -0.84
CA TRP A 17 -0.31 15.61 0.48
C TRP A 17 -1.41 14.55 0.43
N THR A 18 -2.28 14.59 -0.58
CA THR A 18 -3.32 13.57 -0.77
C THR A 18 -2.70 12.18 -0.95
N ALA A 19 -1.66 12.05 -1.78
CA ALA A 19 -0.95 10.79 -1.93
C ALA A 19 -0.38 10.31 -0.59
N GLY A 20 0.31 11.19 0.16
CA GLY A 20 0.86 10.85 1.47
C GLY A 20 -0.21 10.45 2.49
N ALA A 21 -1.35 11.14 2.52
CA ALA A 21 -2.47 10.84 3.39
C ALA A 21 -3.12 9.50 3.08
N LEU A 22 -3.26 9.14 1.80
CA LEU A 22 -3.82 7.85 1.38
C LEU A 22 -2.90 6.69 1.79
N PHE A 23 -1.58 6.82 1.59
CA PHE A 23 -0.62 5.82 2.08
C PHE A 23 -0.64 5.70 3.61
N ALA A 24 -0.72 6.83 4.33
CA ALA A 24 -0.83 6.81 5.79
C ALA A 24 -2.13 6.13 6.26
N ALA A 25 -3.26 6.45 5.62
CA ALA A 25 -4.55 5.85 5.93
C ALA A 25 -4.53 4.33 5.70
N LEU A 26 -3.89 3.85 4.64
CA LEU A 26 -3.71 2.42 4.38
C LEU A 26 -2.85 1.74 5.46
N ALA A 27 -1.75 2.36 5.88
CA ALA A 27 -0.92 1.83 6.96
C ALA A 27 -1.71 1.72 8.27
N VAL A 28 -2.46 2.77 8.63
CA VAL A 28 -3.31 2.80 9.83
C VAL A 28 -4.44 1.78 9.74
N ALA A 29 -5.12 1.69 8.59
CA ALA A 29 -6.20 0.74 8.37
C ALA A 29 -5.72 -0.70 8.54
N LYS A 30 -4.56 -1.05 7.97
CA LYS A 30 -3.95 -2.37 8.22
C LYS A 30 -3.71 -2.57 9.72
N ILE A 31 -2.96 -1.68 10.38
CA ILE A 31 -2.68 -1.81 11.82
C ILE A 31 -3.97 -2.00 12.64
N ALA A 32 -5.03 -1.24 12.35
CA ALA A 32 -6.31 -1.34 13.04
C ALA A 32 -7.03 -2.67 12.80
N LEU A 33 -6.99 -3.19 11.57
CA LEU A 33 -7.63 -4.44 11.16
C LEU A 33 -6.76 -5.68 11.44
N TYR A 34 -5.59 -5.52 12.05
CA TYR A 34 -4.69 -6.64 12.34
C TYR A 34 -5.36 -7.70 13.25
N GLY A 35 -6.14 -7.24 14.23
CA GLY A 35 -6.90 -8.12 15.14
C GLY A 35 -7.89 -8.99 14.38
N ASP A 36 -8.70 -8.38 13.51
CA ASP A 36 -9.70 -9.08 12.69
C ASP A 36 -9.04 -10.08 11.75
N PHE A 37 -7.94 -9.68 11.10
CA PHE A 37 -7.12 -10.56 10.28
C PHE A 37 -6.60 -11.79 11.04
N THR A 38 -6.07 -11.59 12.26
CA THR A 38 -5.62 -12.72 13.09
C THR A 38 -6.77 -13.61 13.54
N SER A 39 -7.95 -13.04 13.81
CA SER A 39 -9.15 -13.79 14.19
C SER A 39 -9.66 -14.65 13.02
N ALA A 40 -9.81 -14.06 11.83
CA ALA A 40 -10.24 -14.77 10.62
C ALA A 40 -9.29 -15.93 10.25
N SER A 41 -7.98 -15.72 10.40
CA SER A 41 -6.97 -16.77 10.22
C SER A 41 -7.18 -17.92 11.22
N GLY A 42 -7.45 -17.60 12.49
CA GLY A 42 -7.73 -18.58 13.54
C GLY A 42 -9.05 -19.33 13.34
N ASP A 43 -10.06 -18.69 12.75
CA ASP A 43 -11.35 -19.33 12.45
C ASP A 43 -11.25 -20.27 11.25
N GLY A 44 -10.51 -19.89 10.20
CA GLY A 44 -10.23 -20.79 9.08
C GLY A 44 -9.46 -22.04 9.52
N CYS A 45 -8.50 -21.90 10.44
CA CYS A 45 -7.77 -23.04 10.99
C CYS A 45 -8.62 -24.01 11.81
N ARG A 46 -9.67 -23.52 12.46
CA ARG A 46 -10.56 -24.34 13.29
C ARG A 46 -11.78 -24.87 12.52
N SER A 47 -11.90 -24.53 11.24
CA SER A 47 -13.01 -24.96 10.40
C SER A 47 -12.93 -26.47 10.12
N GLU A 48 -14.04 -27.20 10.33
CA GLU A 48 -14.17 -28.62 9.96
C GLU A 48 -14.04 -28.85 8.44
N ARG A 49 -14.11 -27.78 7.63
CA ARG A 49 -13.87 -27.82 6.18
C ARG A 49 -12.38 -27.77 5.82
N ASN A 50 -11.50 -27.50 6.77
CA ASN A 50 -10.06 -27.53 6.57
C ASN A 50 -9.59 -28.99 6.48
N PRO A 51 -8.84 -29.39 5.43
CA PRO A 51 -8.36 -30.77 5.24
C PRO A 51 -7.56 -31.34 6.43
N ASP A 52 -6.92 -30.47 7.22
CA ASP A 52 -6.00 -30.85 8.31
C ASP A 52 -6.43 -30.32 9.69
N TRP A 53 -7.75 -30.13 9.90
CA TRP A 53 -8.36 -29.54 11.11
C TRP A 53 -7.91 -30.14 12.47
N THR A 54 -7.30 -31.33 12.46
CA THR A 54 -6.77 -32.04 13.64
C THR A 54 -5.43 -31.50 14.16
N ALA A 55 -4.67 -30.77 13.35
CA ALA A 55 -3.48 -30.04 13.78
C ALA A 55 -3.78 -28.55 13.64
N ALA A 56 -3.93 -27.84 14.77
CA ALA A 56 -4.12 -26.40 14.78
C ALA A 56 -3.04 -25.77 13.89
N CYS A 57 -3.37 -25.23 12.70
CA CYS A 57 -2.41 -24.79 11.67
C CYS A 57 -1.06 -24.37 12.27
N GLU A 58 -0.14 -25.32 12.48
CA GLU A 58 1.13 -25.02 13.16
C GLU A 58 2.06 -24.27 12.18
N GLN A 59 1.58 -24.00 10.97
CA GLN A 59 2.33 -23.64 9.78
C GLN A 59 1.83 -22.41 9.03
N PHE A 60 1.09 -21.49 9.67
CA PHE A 60 1.32 -20.10 9.30
C PHE A 60 2.74 -19.75 9.74
N GLY A 61 3.73 -20.17 8.94
CA GLY A 61 5.13 -19.79 9.10
C GLY A 61 5.11 -18.28 9.24
N PRO A 62 5.37 -17.74 10.45
CA PRO A 62 4.92 -16.38 10.78
C PRO A 62 5.51 -15.35 9.82
N ILE A 63 6.63 -15.70 9.18
CA ILE A 63 7.32 -14.87 8.22
C ILE A 63 6.63 -14.83 6.84
N SER A 64 6.16 -15.94 6.27
CA SER A 64 5.56 -15.93 4.92
C SER A 64 4.16 -15.32 4.90
N TRP A 65 3.42 -15.42 6.01
CA TRP A 65 2.08 -14.86 6.14
C TRP A 65 2.09 -13.42 6.67
N TYR A 66 2.78 -13.17 7.80
CA TYR A 66 2.81 -11.84 8.42
C TYR A 66 3.93 -10.95 7.88
N GLY A 67 4.99 -11.51 7.28
CA GLY A 67 6.08 -10.74 6.70
C GLY A 67 5.62 -9.82 5.58
N PRO A 68 4.97 -10.32 4.50
CA PRO A 68 4.42 -9.49 3.43
C PRO A 68 3.46 -8.42 3.95
N TYR A 69 2.68 -8.75 4.99
CA TYR A 69 1.76 -7.83 5.64
C TYR A 69 2.49 -6.65 6.31
N TRP A 70 3.44 -6.93 7.21
CA TRP A 70 4.18 -5.87 7.90
C TRP A 70 5.10 -5.10 6.96
N LEU A 71 5.66 -5.76 5.94
CA LEU A 71 6.41 -5.09 4.88
C LEU A 71 5.53 -4.11 4.10
N ALA A 72 4.28 -4.45 3.80
CA ALA A 72 3.33 -3.52 3.17
C ALA A 72 3.03 -2.32 4.09
N VAL A 73 2.77 -2.55 5.38
CA VAL A 73 2.58 -1.48 6.38
C VAL A 73 3.77 -0.53 6.42
N LEU A 74 4.99 -1.08 6.50
CA LEU A 74 6.23 -0.29 6.50
C LEU A 74 6.40 0.49 5.19
N ALA A 75 6.16 -0.15 4.05
CA ALA A 75 6.23 0.50 2.75
C ALA A 75 5.27 1.69 2.67
N TYR A 76 4.02 1.52 3.12
CA TYR A 76 3.02 2.58 3.10
C TYR A 76 3.41 3.75 4.03
N ALA A 77 3.90 3.44 5.23
CA ALA A 77 4.41 4.48 6.15
C ALA A 77 5.60 5.25 5.54
N VAL A 78 6.54 4.55 4.90
CA VAL A 78 7.67 5.17 4.21
C VAL A 78 7.21 6.04 3.05
N PHE A 79 6.31 5.57 2.18
CA PHE A 79 5.80 6.37 1.07
C PHE A 79 5.00 7.58 1.55
N ALA A 80 4.21 7.44 2.62
CA ALA A 80 3.55 8.56 3.26
C ALA A 80 4.54 9.65 3.68
N ALA A 81 5.64 9.26 4.35
CA ALA A 81 6.70 10.17 4.76
C ALA A 81 7.43 10.80 3.57
N LEU A 82 7.71 10.04 2.50
CA LEU A 82 8.35 10.54 1.29
C LEU A 82 7.48 11.58 0.57
N PHE A 83 6.18 11.33 0.41
CA PHE A 83 5.28 12.29 -0.23
C PHE A 83 5.03 13.53 0.64
N ALA A 84 4.91 13.36 1.96
CA ALA A 84 4.85 14.50 2.89
C ALA A 84 6.14 15.35 2.81
N ALA A 85 7.31 14.72 2.79
CA ALA A 85 8.59 15.43 2.63
C ALA A 85 8.69 16.14 1.27
N ALA A 86 8.18 15.53 0.19
CA ALA A 86 8.12 16.15 -1.13
C ALA A 86 7.21 17.38 -1.13
N ALA A 87 6.03 17.28 -0.51
CA ALA A 87 5.06 18.38 -0.37
C ALA A 87 5.64 19.54 0.48
N VAL A 88 6.32 19.22 1.58
CA VAL A 88 7.02 20.21 2.42
C VAL A 88 8.16 20.89 1.64
N LYS A 89 8.97 20.14 0.87
CA LYS A 89 10.00 20.74 0.02
C LYS A 89 9.39 21.67 -1.05
N ALA A 90 8.33 21.22 -1.72
CA ALA A 90 7.65 21.97 -2.77
C ALA A 90 6.98 23.26 -2.26
N SER A 91 6.41 23.22 -1.06
CA SER A 91 5.81 24.41 -0.40
C SER A 91 6.83 25.43 0.07
N ARG A 92 8.08 25.01 0.33
CA ARG A 92 9.22 25.88 0.71
C ARG A 92 10.06 26.34 -0.48
N ASP A 93 9.53 26.23 -1.69
CA ASP A 93 10.23 26.59 -2.93
C ASP A 93 11.56 25.88 -3.19
N ARG A 94 11.77 24.71 -2.57
CA ARG A 94 12.97 23.90 -2.77
C ARG A 94 12.80 22.96 -3.97
N PRO A 95 13.91 22.58 -4.65
CA PRO A 95 13.86 21.60 -5.72
C PRO A 95 13.32 20.26 -5.20
N ALA A 96 12.07 19.94 -5.55
CA ALA A 96 11.35 18.77 -5.08
C ALA A 96 10.99 17.78 -6.20
N ALA A 97 10.99 18.23 -7.46
CA ALA A 97 10.46 17.46 -8.58
C ALA A 97 11.16 16.12 -8.82
N ARG A 98 12.52 16.07 -8.84
CA ARG A 98 13.25 14.79 -8.98
C ARG A 98 12.99 13.84 -7.81
N PHE A 99 12.90 14.38 -6.60
CA PHE A 99 12.62 13.61 -5.39
C PHE A 99 11.19 13.05 -5.42
N ALA A 100 10.20 13.87 -5.79
CA ALA A 100 8.82 13.45 -5.97
C ALA A 100 8.70 12.36 -7.05
N MET A 101 9.39 12.53 -8.17
CA MET A 101 9.44 11.53 -9.25
C MET A 101 10.00 10.19 -8.79
N ALA A 102 11.13 10.19 -8.08
CA ALA A 102 11.70 8.96 -7.52
C ALA A 102 10.72 8.29 -6.53
N ALA A 103 10.10 9.07 -5.64
CA ALA A 103 9.10 8.56 -4.71
C ALA A 103 7.86 8.00 -5.43
N THR A 104 7.35 8.67 -6.47
CA THR A 104 6.24 8.19 -7.31
C THR A 104 6.56 6.87 -7.98
N ILE A 105 7.73 6.76 -8.64
CA ILE A 105 8.14 5.53 -9.32
C ILE A 105 8.28 4.38 -8.31
N LEU A 106 8.97 4.62 -7.18
CA LEU A 106 9.13 3.60 -6.14
C LEU A 106 7.78 3.17 -5.56
N ALA A 107 6.86 4.10 -5.30
CA ALA A 107 5.53 3.78 -4.79
C ALA A 107 4.73 2.94 -5.78
N ILE A 108 4.78 3.25 -7.08
CA ILE A 108 4.11 2.44 -8.09
C ILE A 108 4.68 1.02 -8.13
N VAL A 109 6.01 0.90 -8.22
CA VAL A 109 6.68 -0.38 -8.40
C VAL A 109 6.59 -1.26 -7.15
N LEU A 110 6.73 -0.69 -5.96
CA LEU A 110 6.85 -1.44 -4.71
C LEU A 110 5.56 -1.53 -3.90
N ALA A 111 4.53 -0.72 -4.19
CA ALA A 111 3.26 -0.76 -3.48
C ALA A 111 2.06 -1.02 -4.40
N VAL A 112 1.92 -0.24 -5.47
CA VAL A 112 0.72 -0.26 -6.33
C VAL A 112 0.68 -1.53 -7.19
N LEU A 113 1.75 -1.83 -7.93
CA LEU A 113 1.79 -3.03 -8.78
C LEU A 113 1.65 -4.33 -7.95
N PRO A 114 2.35 -4.51 -6.81
CA PRO A 114 2.14 -5.69 -5.97
C PRO A 114 0.70 -5.86 -5.49
N ALA A 115 -0.01 -4.77 -5.20
CA ALA A 115 -1.42 -4.85 -4.81
C ALA A 115 -2.34 -5.15 -5.99
N VAL A 116 -2.16 -4.48 -7.15
CA VAL A 116 -3.00 -4.71 -8.35
C VAL A 116 -2.93 -6.16 -8.84
N PHE A 117 -1.77 -6.80 -8.71
CA PHE A 117 -1.57 -8.19 -9.13
C PHE A 117 -1.73 -9.21 -8.00
N ASP A 118 -2.22 -8.80 -6.82
CA ASP A 118 -2.36 -9.62 -5.62
C ASP A 118 -1.09 -10.39 -5.26
N LEU A 119 0.11 -9.81 -5.49
CA LEU A 119 1.37 -10.53 -5.35
C LEU A 119 1.60 -11.01 -3.92
N GLY A 120 1.15 -10.25 -2.91
CA GLY A 120 1.26 -10.66 -1.51
C GLY A 120 0.49 -11.95 -1.22
N TRP A 121 -0.77 -12.03 -1.63
CA TRP A 121 -1.57 -13.25 -1.54
C TRP A 121 -0.97 -14.40 -2.37
N ARG A 122 -0.53 -14.12 -3.60
CA ARG A 122 0.09 -15.15 -4.47
C ARG A 122 1.37 -15.72 -3.86
N PHE A 123 2.23 -14.89 -3.27
CA PHE A 123 3.43 -15.38 -2.57
C PHE A 123 3.08 -16.19 -1.33
N ALA A 124 2.05 -15.77 -0.61
CA ALA A 124 1.58 -16.46 0.57
C ALA A 124 1.05 -17.87 0.23
N VAL A 125 0.22 -17.99 -0.82
CA VAL A 125 -0.27 -19.28 -1.33
C VAL A 125 0.86 -20.13 -1.95
N ALA A 126 1.77 -19.52 -2.73
CA ALA A 126 2.84 -20.28 -3.39
C ALA A 126 3.85 -20.92 -2.42
N THR A 127 3.88 -20.48 -1.17
CA THR A 127 4.77 -21.01 -0.12
C THR A 127 4.02 -21.82 0.95
N ALA A 128 2.70 -21.95 0.80
CA ALA A 128 1.81 -22.65 1.73
C ALA A 128 1.69 -24.15 1.39
N ASN A 129 1.41 -24.97 2.40
CA ASN A 129 0.91 -26.34 2.19
C ASN A 129 -0.59 -26.30 1.81
N GLU A 130 -1.22 -27.46 1.60
CA GLU A 130 -2.63 -27.56 1.17
C GLU A 130 -3.61 -26.97 2.21
N ALA A 131 -3.35 -27.18 3.50
CA ALA A 131 -4.17 -26.64 4.60
C ALA A 131 -4.05 -25.11 4.69
N ASP A 132 -2.84 -24.57 4.61
CA ASP A 132 -2.56 -23.14 4.68
C ASP A 132 -3.06 -22.39 3.43
N THR A 133 -3.05 -23.05 2.27
CA THR A 133 -3.66 -22.53 1.04
C THR A 133 -5.17 -22.34 1.21
N TRP A 134 -5.83 -23.33 1.80
CA TRP A 134 -7.27 -23.25 2.08
C TRP A 134 -7.60 -22.10 3.02
N VAL A 135 -6.83 -21.92 4.11
CA VAL A 135 -7.05 -20.81 5.03
C VAL A 135 -6.75 -19.47 4.35
N ALA A 136 -5.75 -19.42 3.47
CA ALA A 136 -5.44 -18.21 2.73
C ALA A 136 -6.56 -17.75 1.80
N GLU A 137 -7.26 -18.69 1.16
CA GLU A 137 -8.45 -18.42 0.37
C GLU A 137 -9.63 -18.01 1.26
N TYR A 138 -9.84 -18.70 2.38
CA TYR A 138 -10.90 -18.37 3.35
C TYR A 138 -10.77 -16.93 3.90
N VAL A 139 -9.56 -16.53 4.31
CA VAL A 139 -9.31 -15.19 4.86
C VAL A 139 -9.44 -14.11 3.77
N ARG A 140 -9.02 -14.40 2.54
CA ARG A 140 -9.19 -13.48 1.40
C ARG A 140 -10.67 -13.15 1.14
N ASP A 141 -11.54 -14.15 1.24
CA ASP A 141 -12.98 -13.96 1.02
C ASP A 141 -13.67 -13.27 2.21
N ALA A 142 -13.18 -13.50 3.43
CA ALA A 142 -13.73 -12.91 4.65
C ALA A 142 -13.30 -11.45 4.86
N GLU A 143 -12.08 -11.08 4.44
CA GLU A 143 -11.47 -9.78 4.73
C GLU A 143 -11.14 -8.98 3.45
N PRO A 144 -12.12 -8.31 2.80
CA PRO A 144 -11.93 -7.60 1.53
C PRO A 144 -11.01 -6.37 1.62
N PHE A 145 -10.61 -5.98 2.83
CA PHE A 145 -9.58 -4.95 3.08
C PHE A 145 -8.15 -5.50 3.02
N TRP A 146 -7.99 -6.81 2.84
CA TRP A 146 -6.71 -7.50 2.85
C TRP A 146 -6.37 -8.05 1.45
N TYR A 147 -5.42 -7.40 0.75
CA TYR A 147 -5.11 -7.68 -0.66
C TYR A 147 -6.36 -7.62 -1.56
N GLY A 148 -7.36 -6.84 -1.15
CA GLY A 148 -8.66 -6.79 -1.78
C GLY A 148 -8.91 -5.50 -2.55
N PRO A 149 -10.09 -5.39 -3.18
CA PRO A 149 -10.41 -4.31 -4.13
C PRO A 149 -10.35 -2.92 -3.50
N VAL A 150 -10.62 -2.78 -2.19
CA VAL A 150 -10.57 -1.49 -1.49
C VAL A 150 -9.14 -0.98 -1.35
N GLU A 151 -8.21 -1.85 -0.97
CA GLU A 151 -6.78 -1.53 -0.87
C GLU A 151 -6.22 -1.12 -2.23
N THR A 152 -6.53 -1.89 -3.28
CA THR A 152 -6.11 -1.62 -4.65
C THR A 152 -6.68 -0.31 -5.18
N ALA A 153 -7.95 0.02 -4.88
CA ALA A 153 -8.54 1.30 -5.25
C ALA A 153 -7.84 2.48 -4.56
N ALA A 154 -7.57 2.38 -3.26
CA ALA A 154 -6.88 3.43 -2.50
C ALA A 154 -5.44 3.64 -2.99
N LEU A 155 -4.70 2.55 -3.28
CA LEU A 155 -3.35 2.62 -3.86
C LEU A 155 -3.36 3.22 -5.26
N THR A 156 -4.37 2.91 -6.06
CA THR A 156 -4.55 3.49 -7.39
C THR A 156 -4.82 4.99 -7.31
N LEU A 157 -5.70 5.43 -6.41
CA LEU A 157 -5.96 6.86 -6.16
C LEU A 157 -4.70 7.58 -5.64
N ALA A 158 -3.95 6.94 -4.74
CA ALA A 158 -2.68 7.48 -4.25
C ALA A 158 -1.65 7.63 -5.39
N ALA A 159 -1.58 6.65 -6.31
CA ALA A 159 -0.73 6.70 -7.49
C ALA A 159 -1.12 7.84 -8.43
N VAL A 160 -2.42 8.00 -8.72
CA VAL A 160 -2.93 9.09 -9.55
C VAL A 160 -2.58 10.45 -8.93
N ALA A 161 -2.82 10.63 -7.63
CA ALA A 161 -2.46 11.85 -6.92
C ALA A 161 -0.95 12.13 -6.97
N ALA A 162 -0.11 11.10 -6.75
CA ALA A 162 1.34 11.22 -6.83
C ALA A 162 1.83 11.59 -8.24
N ILE A 163 1.27 10.97 -9.28
CA ILE A 163 1.59 11.27 -10.68
C ILE A 163 1.23 12.71 -11.00
N LEU A 164 0.00 13.15 -10.69
CA LEU A 164 -0.43 14.52 -10.94
C LEU A 164 0.44 15.55 -10.21
N GLY A 165 0.75 15.30 -8.94
CA GLY A 165 1.64 16.15 -8.15
C GLY A 165 3.04 16.26 -8.75
N THR A 166 3.64 15.12 -9.12
CA THR A 166 4.97 15.06 -9.74
C THR A 166 4.99 15.72 -11.11
N GLU A 167 4.02 15.43 -11.98
CA GLU A 167 3.92 16.01 -13.33
C GLU A 167 3.76 17.52 -13.29
N TRP A 168 2.93 18.05 -12.39
CA TRP A 168 2.82 19.49 -12.21
C TRP A 168 4.13 20.12 -11.72
N LEU A 169 4.82 19.51 -10.76
CA LEU A 169 6.15 19.99 -10.35
C LEU A 169 7.16 19.94 -11.51
N ARG A 170 7.18 18.88 -12.32
CA ARG A 170 8.08 18.75 -13.48
C ARG A 170 7.85 19.88 -14.47
N ARG A 171 6.60 20.16 -14.82
CA ARG A 171 6.21 21.23 -15.76
C ARG A 171 6.63 22.61 -15.26
N ILE A 172 6.41 22.91 -13.97
CA ILE A 172 6.78 24.20 -13.37
C ILE A 172 8.31 24.37 -13.32
N THR A 173 9.05 23.29 -13.06
CA THR A 173 10.51 23.32 -12.91
C THR A 173 11.29 23.12 -14.20
N ARG A 174 10.59 22.91 -15.33
CA ARG A 174 11.17 22.63 -16.67
C ARG A 174 12.22 21.52 -16.64
N LEU A 175 12.03 20.52 -15.78
CA LEU A 175 12.87 19.34 -15.79
C LEU A 175 12.52 18.48 -17.02
N PRO A 176 13.52 17.91 -17.71
CA PRO A 176 13.28 16.95 -18.78
C PRO A 176 12.52 15.72 -18.25
#